data_AF-A0A498LP20-F1
#
_entry.id   AF-A0A498LP20-F1
#
_cell.length_a   1.000
_cell.length_b   1.000
_cell.length_c   1.000
_cell.angle_alpha   90.00
_cell.angle_beta   90.00
_cell.angle_gamma   90.00
#
_symmetry.space_group_name_H-M   'P 1'
#
loop_
_entity.id
_entity.type
_entity.pdbx_description
1 polymer ?
#
loop_
_entity_poly.entity_id
_entity_poly.type
_entity_poly.pdbx_seq_one_letter_code
_entity_poly.pdbx_strand_id
1 'polypeptide(L)'
;MEALKGFDIDAPRWDQSTFVGRLKHFFNITDCRTVLLPDSRLDEAKALVESFRAGSVPPGTTEEQLHYAKKLYDSAFHPDTGDRMNLIGRMSFQVPGGMAITGFMLQFYRTVPAVVFWQWVNQSFNALVNYTNRNAASPITPKQIGVAYVTATSTALATAVGLNLYTKKAAVKGITQVVISRVTMAAPGMIILPIIMQRLEKYRFMQKITFLHGPLQVMMVGVFSMAVSKLEPELRESIVSQYGDRVSYVYFNKGL
;
A
#
# COMPACT_ATOMS: atom_id res chain seq x y z
N MET A 1 16.88 28.15 40.95
CA MET A 1 18.01 28.29 40.01
C MET A 1 19.03 27.14 40.09
N GLU A 2 18.99 26.30 41.12
CA GLU A 2 19.93 25.16 41.26
C GLU A 2 19.62 23.98 40.33
N ALA A 3 18.35 23.76 39.99
CA ALA A 3 17.90 22.67 39.10
C ALA A 3 18.38 22.78 37.64
N LEU A 4 18.81 23.96 37.19
CA LEU A 4 19.27 24.18 35.81
C LEU A 4 20.80 24.20 35.66
N LYS A 5 21.55 24.16 36.78
CA LYS A 5 23.02 24.33 36.78
C LYS A 5 23.79 23.20 36.07
N GLY A 6 23.13 22.10 35.73
CA GLY A 6 23.72 20.97 34.97
C GLY A 6 22.89 20.53 33.78
N PHE A 7 21.90 21.32 33.36
CA PHE A 7 21.06 20.98 32.21
C PHE A 7 21.79 21.33 30.90
N ASP A 8 22.07 20.31 30.10
CA ASP A 8 22.59 20.48 28.74
C ASP A 8 21.42 20.42 27.75
N ILE A 9 21.17 21.55 27.07
CA ILE A 9 20.08 21.68 26.10
C ILE A 9 20.37 21.00 24.76
N ASP A 10 21.64 20.76 24.45
CA ASP A 10 22.08 20.13 23.21
C ASP A 10 22.28 18.62 23.38
N ALA A 11 22.31 18.13 24.63
CA ALA A 11 22.28 16.71 24.92
C ALA A 11 20.94 16.07 24.50
N PRO A 12 20.97 14.85 23.91
CA PRO A 12 19.75 14.13 23.59
C PRO A 12 18.93 13.83 24.85
N ARG A 13 17.65 14.22 24.84
CA ARG A 13 16.70 13.95 25.96
C ARG A 13 16.59 12.46 26.32
N TRP A 14 16.75 11.57 25.33
CA TRP A 14 16.70 10.13 25.52
C TRP A 14 18.00 9.48 25.02
N ASP A 15 18.40 8.38 25.66
CA ASP A 15 19.61 7.65 25.29
C ASP A 15 19.55 7.10 23.86
N GLN A 16 20.39 7.65 22.98
CA GLN A 16 20.46 7.28 21.56
C GLN A 16 21.15 5.93 21.31
N SER A 17 21.81 5.33 22.31
CA SER A 17 22.37 3.98 22.19
C SER A 17 21.27 2.92 22.09
N THR A 18 20.12 3.16 22.74
CA THR A 18 18.97 2.24 22.76
C THR A 18 18.02 2.49 21.59
N PHE A 19 17.40 1.40 21.10
CA PHE A 19 16.33 1.50 20.10
C PHE A 19 15.16 2.36 20.59
N VAL A 20 14.72 2.14 21.83
CA VAL A 20 13.57 2.86 22.42
C VAL A 20 13.87 4.35 22.54
N GLY A 21 15.10 4.73 22.91
CA GLY A 21 15.48 6.14 22.97
C GLY A 21 15.51 6.82 21.61
N ARG A 22 16.05 6.16 20.57
CA ARG A 22 15.96 6.66 19.18
C ARG A 22 14.53 6.79 18.69
N LEU A 23 13.66 5.82 19.02
CA LEU A 23 12.25 5.85 18.65
C LEU A 23 11.51 7.02 19.33
N LYS A 24 11.75 7.25 20.63
CA LYS A 24 11.20 8.40 21.36
C LYS A 24 11.68 9.73 20.77
N HIS A 25 12.97 9.82 20.46
CA HIS A 25 13.53 10.98 19.79
C HIS A 25 12.88 11.23 18.42
N PHE A 26 12.74 10.18 17.59
CA PHE A 26 12.07 10.25 16.30
C PHE A 26 10.62 10.74 16.43
N PHE A 27 9.81 10.15 17.29
CA PHE A 27 8.43 10.61 17.51
C PHE A 27 8.33 12.04 18.01
N ASN A 28 9.33 12.52 18.75
CA ASN A 28 9.36 13.88 19.25
C ASN A 28 9.62 14.91 18.14
N ILE A 29 10.56 14.63 17.24
CA ILE A 29 10.88 15.52 16.11
C ILE A 29 9.83 15.45 15.00
N THR A 30 9.18 14.29 14.82
CA THR A 30 8.11 14.09 13.82
C THR A 30 6.71 14.35 14.36
N ASP A 31 6.57 15.06 15.49
CA ASP A 31 5.24 15.33 16.06
C ASP A 31 4.45 16.27 15.14
N CYS A 32 3.44 15.73 14.45
CA CYS A 32 2.60 16.46 13.51
C CYS A 32 1.88 17.66 14.13
N ARG A 33 1.69 17.70 15.46
CA ARG A 33 0.99 18.79 16.14
C ARG A 33 1.76 20.11 16.05
N THR A 34 3.09 20.04 15.86
CA THR A 34 3.92 21.25 15.74
C THR A 34 3.66 22.01 14.44
N VAL A 35 3.10 21.34 13.41
CA VAL A 35 2.67 21.97 12.15
C VAL A 35 1.55 22.98 12.38
N LEU A 36 0.68 22.75 13.36
CA LEU A 36 -0.47 23.60 13.64
C LEU A 36 -0.13 24.82 14.51
N LEU A 37 1.11 24.91 14.99
CA LEU A 37 1.53 26.01 15.85
C LEU A 37 1.85 27.26 15.02
N PRO A 38 1.44 28.45 15.49
CA PRO A 38 1.75 29.69 14.81
C PRO A 38 3.24 30.01 14.92
N ASP A 39 3.73 30.74 13.92
CA ASP A 39 5.14 31.13 13.80
C ASP A 39 5.66 31.89 15.02
N SER A 40 4.83 32.70 15.69
CA SER A 40 5.21 33.42 16.91
C SER A 40 5.63 32.48 18.04
N ARG A 41 4.96 31.33 18.19
CA ARG A 41 5.29 30.33 19.21
C ARG A 41 6.61 29.62 18.92
N LEU A 42 6.95 29.47 17.64
CA LEU A 42 8.23 28.93 17.20
C LEU A 42 9.36 29.93 17.46
N ASP A 43 9.11 31.23 17.26
CA ASP A 43 10.06 32.29 17.59
C ASP A 43 10.29 32.42 19.10
N GLU A 44 9.23 32.36 19.90
CA GLU A 44 9.33 32.31 21.38
C GLU A 44 10.20 31.13 21.83
N ALA A 45 9.99 29.95 21.24
CA ALA A 45 10.78 28.77 21.56
C ALA A 45 12.25 28.93 21.15
N LYS A 46 12.52 29.49 19.96
CA LYS A 46 13.88 29.80 19.51
C LYS A 46 14.57 30.79 20.44
N ALA A 47 13.91 31.89 20.80
CA ALA A 47 14.46 32.88 21.71
C ALA A 47 14.78 32.29 23.09
N LEU A 48 13.96 31.35 23.58
CA LEU A 48 14.23 30.68 24.86
C LEU A 48 15.42 29.71 24.75
N VAL A 49 15.54 28.95 23.66
CA VAL A 49 16.68 28.03 23.44
C VAL A 49 17.99 28.81 23.26
N GLU A 50 17.97 29.89 22.47
CA GLU A 50 19.15 30.72 22.22
C GLU A 50 19.56 31.51 23.47
N SER A 51 18.61 32.05 24.23
CA SER A 51 18.93 32.72 25.50
C SER A 51 19.57 31.75 26.49
N PHE A 52 19.05 30.52 26.60
CA PHE A 52 19.65 29.48 27.43
C PHE A 52 21.07 29.12 26.99
N ARG A 53 21.31 28.95 25.67
CA ARG A 53 22.66 28.73 25.11
C ARG A 53 23.61 29.90 25.39
N ALA A 54 23.11 31.12 25.43
CA ALA A 54 23.87 32.33 25.79
C ALA A 54 24.11 32.47 27.32
N GLY A 55 23.66 31.50 28.13
CA GLY A 55 23.81 31.52 29.59
C GLY A 55 22.79 32.41 30.32
N SER A 56 21.78 32.92 29.61
CA SER A 56 20.73 33.76 30.17
C SER A 56 19.41 33.00 30.25
N VAL A 57 18.83 32.86 31.45
CA VAL A 57 17.57 32.13 31.63
C VAL A 57 16.55 33.04 32.31
N PRO A 58 15.35 33.22 31.73
CA PRO A 58 14.28 33.95 32.40
C PRO A 58 13.98 33.40 33.80
N PRO A 59 13.73 34.26 34.81
CA PRO A 59 13.38 33.81 36.14
C PRO A 59 12.12 32.93 36.11
N GLY A 60 12.18 31.73 36.68
CA GLY A 60 11.05 30.79 36.75
C GLY A 60 10.97 29.77 35.62
N THR A 61 11.93 29.74 34.68
CA THR A 61 11.99 28.68 33.66
C THR A 61 12.20 27.31 34.29
N THR A 62 11.37 26.35 33.92
CA THR A 62 11.49 24.94 34.35
C THR A 62 12.20 24.09 33.30
N GLU A 63 12.74 22.94 33.71
CA GLU A 63 13.38 21.99 32.78
C GLU A 63 12.39 21.51 31.71
N GLU A 64 11.13 21.28 32.08
CA GLU A 64 10.09 20.87 31.14
C GLU A 64 9.81 21.94 30.07
N GLN A 65 9.85 23.22 30.45
CA GLN A 65 9.70 24.32 29.50
C GLN A 65 10.87 24.37 28.51
N LEU A 66 12.09 24.10 28.97
CA LEU A 66 13.26 23.99 28.09
C LEU A 66 13.16 22.80 27.14
N HIS A 67 12.77 21.62 27.64
CA HIS A 67 12.52 20.45 26.79
C HIS A 67 11.45 20.71 25.74
N TYR A 68 10.37 21.41 26.11
CA TYR A 68 9.30 21.75 25.20
C TYR A 68 9.75 22.79 24.16
N ALA A 69 10.45 23.84 24.58
CA ALA A 69 11.01 24.84 23.67
C ALA A 69 12.03 24.21 22.71
N LYS A 70 12.89 23.31 23.21
CA LYS A 70 13.84 22.54 22.39
C LYS A 70 13.13 21.65 21.39
N LYS A 71 12.05 20.95 21.78
CA LYS A 71 11.20 20.19 20.85
C LYS A 71 10.65 21.08 19.72
N LEU A 72 10.12 22.25 20.05
CA LEU A 72 9.58 23.19 19.07
C LEU A 72 10.69 23.71 18.14
N TYR A 73 11.84 24.05 18.70
CA TYR A 73 13.01 24.48 17.97
C TYR A 73 13.48 23.41 16.96
N ASP A 74 13.70 22.18 17.43
CA ASP A 74 14.16 21.06 16.60
C ASP A 74 13.15 20.67 15.51
N SER A 75 11.86 20.96 15.72
CA SER A 75 10.81 20.67 14.74
C SER A 75 10.70 21.69 13.59
N ALA A 76 11.23 22.91 13.79
CA ALA A 76 10.99 24.04 12.89
C ALA A 76 12.25 24.76 12.40
N PHE A 77 13.40 24.57 13.04
CA PHE A 77 14.65 25.23 12.71
C PHE A 77 15.75 24.21 12.37
N HIS A 78 16.58 24.56 11.40
CA HIS A 78 17.67 23.70 10.94
C HIS A 78 18.75 23.57 12.02
N PRO A 79 19.21 22.35 12.37
CA PRO A 79 20.19 22.16 13.44
C PRO A 79 21.52 22.86 13.14
N ASP A 80 21.97 22.84 11.89
CA ASP A 80 23.27 23.41 11.50
C ASP A 80 23.24 24.93 11.26
N THR A 81 22.18 25.47 10.66
CA THR A 81 22.12 26.90 10.29
C THR A 81 21.32 27.75 11.27
N GLY A 82 20.44 27.14 12.07
CA GLY A 82 19.51 27.85 12.95
C GLY A 82 18.37 28.56 12.20
N ASP A 83 18.29 28.42 10.88
CA ASP A 83 17.26 29.05 10.06
C ASP A 83 15.95 28.28 10.12
N ARG A 84 14.85 29.00 9.94
CA ARG A 84 13.52 28.39 9.89
C ARG A 84 13.36 27.54 8.64
N MET A 85 12.99 26.28 8.82
CA MET A 85 12.64 25.36 7.74
C MET A 85 11.27 25.71 7.14
N ASN A 86 11.15 25.53 5.83
CA ASN A 86 9.86 25.59 5.14
C ASN A 86 8.91 24.53 5.75
N LEU A 87 7.68 24.94 6.08
CA LEU A 87 6.65 24.09 6.67
C LEU A 87 6.50 22.74 5.96
N ILE A 88 6.47 22.75 4.63
CA ILE A 88 6.28 21.53 3.82
C ILE A 88 7.47 20.58 3.92
N GLY A 89 8.67 21.13 4.11
CA GLY A 89 9.91 20.39 4.24
C GLY A 89 10.20 19.89 5.65
N ARG A 90 9.43 20.30 6.67
CA ARG A 90 9.64 19.85 8.06
C ARG A 90 9.33 18.36 8.19
N MET A 91 10.13 17.65 8.98
CA MET A 91 9.86 16.24 9.29
C MET A 91 8.50 16.04 9.97
N SER A 92 8.01 17.03 10.72
CA SER A 92 6.65 17.01 11.30
C SER A 92 5.52 17.09 10.26
N PHE A 93 5.77 17.64 9.07
CA PHE A 93 4.81 17.67 7.96
C PHE A 93 4.93 16.49 7.00
N GLN A 94 6.01 15.72 7.08
CA GLN A 94 6.25 14.58 6.19
C GLN A 94 5.11 13.55 6.25
N VAL A 95 4.69 13.16 7.46
CA VAL A 95 3.59 12.19 7.64
C VAL A 95 2.25 12.79 7.20
N PRO A 96 1.82 13.98 7.68
CA PRO A 96 0.57 14.60 7.22
C PRO A 96 0.52 14.82 5.70
N GLY A 97 1.56 15.42 5.13
CA GLY A 97 1.66 15.70 3.69
C GLY A 97 1.70 14.43 2.86
N GLY A 98 2.51 13.45 3.26
CA GLY A 98 2.61 12.15 2.61
C GLY A 98 1.30 11.36 2.66
N MET A 99 0.59 11.38 3.79
CA MET A 99 -0.73 10.76 3.93
C MET A 99 -1.76 11.45 3.04
N ALA A 100 -1.77 12.78 2.98
CA ALA A 100 -2.67 13.50 2.08
C ALA A 100 -2.41 13.11 0.62
N ILE A 101 -1.15 13.18 0.16
CA ILE A 101 -0.76 12.79 -1.20
C ILE A 101 -1.15 11.34 -1.48
N THR A 102 -0.89 10.42 -0.55
CA THR A 102 -1.28 9.01 -0.68
C THR A 102 -2.79 8.85 -0.78
N GLY A 103 -3.57 9.58 0.01
CA GLY A 103 -5.03 9.60 -0.08
C GLY A 103 -5.53 10.09 -1.44
N PHE A 104 -4.93 11.17 -1.96
CA PHE A 104 -5.23 11.68 -3.30
C PHE A 104 -4.83 10.68 -4.39
N MET A 105 -3.68 10.03 -4.26
CA MET A 105 -3.25 8.96 -5.15
C MET A 105 -4.32 7.87 -5.16
N LEU A 106 -4.72 7.33 -4.01
CA LEU A 106 -5.75 6.28 -3.91
C LEU A 106 -7.09 6.69 -4.54
N GLN A 107 -7.52 7.94 -4.33
CA GLN A 107 -8.80 8.42 -4.85
C GLN A 107 -8.79 8.66 -6.37
N PHE A 108 -7.72 9.26 -6.89
CA PHE A 108 -7.66 9.77 -8.26
C PHE A 108 -6.76 8.96 -9.20
N TYR A 109 -6.18 7.83 -8.76
CA TYR A 109 -5.34 6.91 -9.56
C TYR A 109 -6.07 6.11 -10.67
N ARG A 110 -7.15 6.64 -11.25
CA ARG A 110 -7.94 5.89 -12.23
C ARG A 110 -7.35 5.92 -13.65
N THR A 111 -6.66 7.01 -13.99
CA THR A 111 -6.13 7.24 -15.35
C THR A 111 -4.61 7.37 -15.34
N VAL A 112 -3.96 7.01 -16.46
CA VAL A 112 -2.50 7.13 -16.61
C VAL A 112 -2.01 8.58 -16.44
N PRO A 113 -2.67 9.62 -17.00
CA PRO A 113 -2.28 11.00 -16.75
C PRO A 113 -2.36 11.40 -15.27
N ALA A 114 -3.40 10.96 -14.55
CA ALA A 114 -3.51 11.19 -13.11
C ALA A 114 -2.40 10.44 -12.35
N VAL A 115 -2.05 9.23 -12.80
CA VAL A 115 -0.93 8.47 -12.23
C VAL A 115 0.37 9.25 -12.34
N VAL A 116 0.65 9.79 -13.52
CA VAL A 116 1.85 10.56 -13.78
C VAL A 116 1.89 11.82 -12.94
N PHE A 117 0.79 12.58 -12.92
CA PHE A 117 0.69 13.81 -12.14
C PHE A 117 0.95 13.57 -10.64
N TRP A 118 0.24 12.62 -10.04
CA TRP A 118 0.36 12.37 -8.60
C TRP A 118 1.71 11.77 -8.20
N GLN A 119 2.33 10.96 -9.06
CA GLN A 119 3.69 10.49 -8.81
C GLN A 119 4.71 11.61 -8.89
N TRP A 120 4.56 12.54 -9.84
CA TRP A 120 5.39 13.74 -9.89
C TRP A 120 5.21 14.60 -8.63
N VAL A 121 3.98 14.81 -8.17
CA VAL A 121 3.69 15.52 -6.91
C VAL A 121 4.38 14.83 -5.72
N ASN A 122 4.22 13.51 -5.59
CA ASN A 122 4.82 12.72 -4.52
C ASN A 122 6.36 12.81 -4.52
N GLN A 123 7.01 12.70 -5.67
CA GLN A 123 8.46 12.79 -5.76
C GLN A 123 8.97 14.22 -5.53
N SER A 124 8.20 15.23 -5.93
CA SER A 124 8.51 16.63 -5.64
C SER A 124 8.43 16.93 -4.15
N PHE A 125 7.43 16.38 -3.46
CA PHE A 125 7.31 16.46 -2.01
C PHE A 125 8.50 15.80 -1.29
N ASN A 126 8.84 14.56 -1.66
CA ASN A 126 9.97 13.85 -1.07
C ASN A 126 11.31 14.57 -1.35
N ALA A 127 11.50 15.13 -2.55
CA ALA A 127 12.68 15.91 -2.87
C ALA A 127 12.79 17.19 -2.03
N LEU A 128 11.67 17.88 -1.78
CA LEU A 128 11.63 19.07 -0.93
C LEU A 128 11.94 18.74 0.54
N VAL A 129 11.36 17.67 1.08
CA VAL A 129 11.66 17.18 2.43
C VAL A 129 13.15 16.84 2.54
N ASN A 130 13.71 16.09 1.58
CA ASN A 130 15.13 15.74 1.60
C ASN A 130 16.04 16.96 1.45
N TYR A 131 15.67 17.94 0.62
CA TYR A 131 16.40 19.20 0.46
C TYR A 131 16.41 20.03 1.74
N THR A 132 15.29 20.05 2.46
CA THR A 132 15.12 20.85 3.69
C THR A 132 15.85 20.23 4.88
N ASN A 133 15.95 18.91 4.94
CA ASN A 133 16.59 18.17 6.04
C ASN A 133 18.00 17.67 5.71
N ARG A 134 18.61 18.15 4.62
CA ARG A 134 19.98 17.75 4.27
C ARG A 134 20.98 18.37 5.25
N ASN A 135 22.03 17.64 5.55
CA ASN A 135 23.14 18.13 6.37
C ASN A 135 23.78 19.36 5.70
N ALA A 136 23.81 20.51 6.39
CA ALA A 136 24.38 21.74 5.85
C ALA A 136 25.93 21.68 5.82
N ALA A 137 26.55 20.82 6.63
CA ALA A 137 27.99 20.60 6.65
C ALA A 137 28.50 19.74 5.48
N SER A 138 27.60 19.05 4.76
CA SER A 138 27.94 18.26 3.57
C SER A 138 27.45 18.97 2.31
N PRO A 139 28.33 19.67 1.56
CA PRO A 139 27.91 20.41 0.37
C PRO A 139 27.42 19.46 -0.73
N ILE A 140 26.10 19.38 -0.91
CA ILE A 140 25.48 18.65 -2.02
C ILE A 140 25.34 19.63 -3.20
N THR A 141 25.90 19.26 -4.34
CA THR A 141 25.82 20.10 -5.55
C THR A 141 24.38 20.12 -6.08
N PRO A 142 23.85 21.25 -6.57
CA PRO A 142 22.51 21.31 -7.18
C PRO A 142 22.30 20.26 -8.28
N LYS A 143 23.37 19.92 -9.02
CA LYS A 143 23.38 18.83 -10.00
C LYS A 143 23.05 17.48 -9.39
N GLN A 144 23.58 17.13 -8.22
CA GLN A 144 23.30 15.85 -7.56
C GLN A 144 21.84 15.77 -7.12
N ILE A 145 21.28 16.87 -6.62
CA ILE A 145 19.87 16.96 -6.23
C ILE A 145 18.97 16.81 -7.46
N GLY A 146 19.30 17.49 -8.55
CA GLY A 146 18.59 17.37 -9.83
C GLY A 146 18.64 15.94 -10.39
N VAL A 147 19.81 15.31 -10.39
CA VAL A 147 19.97 13.91 -10.83
C VAL A 147 19.16 12.97 -9.94
N ALA A 148 19.23 13.12 -8.61
CA ALA A 148 18.46 12.31 -7.68
C ALA A 148 16.95 12.45 -7.92
N TYR A 149 16.47 13.68 -8.09
CA TYR A 149 15.05 13.96 -8.35
C TYR A 149 14.55 13.39 -9.67
N VAL A 150 15.29 13.60 -10.77
CA VAL A 150 14.92 13.06 -12.09
C VAL A 150 14.92 11.54 -12.06
N THR A 151 15.97 10.93 -11.48
CA THR A 151 16.08 9.46 -11.40
C THR A 151 14.95 8.86 -10.56
N ALA A 152 14.66 9.44 -9.40
CA ALA A 152 13.57 8.99 -8.53
C ALA A 152 12.20 9.14 -9.23
N THR A 153 11.97 10.28 -9.89
CA THR A 153 10.72 10.56 -10.61
C THR A 153 10.52 9.61 -11.78
N SER A 154 11.53 9.45 -12.64
CA SER A 154 11.47 8.53 -13.78
C SER A 154 11.25 7.09 -13.33
N THR A 155 11.93 6.64 -12.28
CA THR A 155 11.77 5.27 -11.74
C THR A 155 10.37 5.04 -11.19
N ALA A 156 9.85 6.00 -10.41
CA ALA A 156 8.51 5.92 -9.83
C ALA A 156 7.41 5.92 -10.91
N LEU A 157 7.58 6.74 -11.95
CA LEU A 157 6.66 6.81 -13.09
C LEU A 157 6.68 5.54 -13.93
N ALA A 158 7.88 5.06 -14.29
CA ALA A 158 8.04 3.83 -15.06
C ALA A 158 7.38 2.64 -14.34
N THR A 159 7.61 2.52 -13.03
CA THR A 159 7.03 1.48 -12.19
C THR A 159 5.51 1.61 -12.12
N ALA A 160 4.99 2.80 -11.82
CA ALA A 160 3.56 3.01 -11.65
C ALA A 160 2.77 2.81 -12.95
N VAL A 161 3.24 3.37 -14.07
CA VAL A 161 2.60 3.21 -15.38
C VAL A 161 2.74 1.77 -15.85
N GLY A 162 3.93 1.17 -15.72
CA GLY A 162 4.18 -0.23 -16.09
C GLY A 162 3.25 -1.18 -15.34
N LEU A 163 3.13 -1.03 -14.02
CA LEU A 163 2.25 -1.84 -13.19
C LEU A 163 0.77 -1.60 -13.53
N ASN A 164 0.35 -0.36 -13.79
CA ASN A 164 -1.03 -0.04 -14.15
C ASN A 164 -1.43 -0.70 -15.49
N LEU A 165 -0.55 -0.64 -16.50
CA LEU A 165 -0.78 -1.26 -17.80
C LEU A 165 -0.75 -2.79 -17.70
N TYR A 166 0.17 -3.34 -16.92
CA TYR A 166 0.30 -4.78 -16.72
C TYR A 166 -0.93 -5.37 -16.00
N THR A 167 -1.33 -4.79 -14.87
CA THR A 167 -2.45 -5.26 -14.06
C THR A 167 -3.77 -5.23 -14.84
N LYS A 168 -4.02 -4.22 -15.67
CA LYS A 168 -5.18 -4.19 -16.57
C LYS A 168 -5.19 -5.37 -17.54
N LYS A 169 -4.06 -5.67 -18.18
CA LYS A 169 -3.94 -6.82 -19.10
C LYS A 169 -4.12 -8.16 -18.37
N ALA A 170 -3.53 -8.30 -17.19
CA ALA A 170 -3.64 -9.50 -16.36
C ALA A 170 -5.09 -9.73 -15.89
N ALA A 171 -5.77 -8.66 -15.45
CA ALA A 171 -7.18 -8.73 -15.03
C ALA A 171 -8.09 -9.18 -16.18
N VAL A 172 -7.92 -8.62 -17.39
CA VAL A 172 -8.71 -9.05 -18.56
C VAL A 172 -8.48 -10.53 -18.84
N LYS A 173 -7.23 -11.00 -18.90
CA LYS A 173 -6.93 -12.42 -19.12
C LYS A 173 -7.56 -13.32 -18.05
N GLY A 174 -7.40 -12.96 -16.78
CA GLY A 174 -7.94 -13.72 -15.65
C GLY A 174 -9.47 -13.79 -15.70
N ILE A 175 -10.14 -12.65 -15.89
CA ILE A 175 -11.60 -12.59 -15.98
C ILE A 175 -12.09 -13.39 -17.19
N THR A 176 -11.49 -13.22 -18.37
CA THR A 176 -11.87 -13.97 -19.57
C THR A 176 -11.71 -15.47 -19.36
N GLN A 177 -10.59 -15.93 -18.79
CA GLN A 177 -10.37 -17.35 -18.52
C GLN A 177 -11.40 -17.92 -17.55
N VAL A 178 -11.72 -17.19 -16.48
CA VAL A 178 -12.77 -17.58 -15.52
C VAL A 178 -14.13 -17.64 -16.21
N VAL A 179 -14.51 -16.62 -16.98
CA VAL A 179 -15.81 -16.60 -17.68
C VAL A 179 -15.92 -17.76 -18.66
N ILE A 180 -14.90 -17.98 -19.50
CA ILE A 180 -14.90 -19.10 -20.46
C ILE A 180 -15.03 -20.43 -19.74
N SER A 181 -14.21 -20.71 -18.71
CA SER A 181 -14.28 -21.97 -17.98
C SER A 181 -15.66 -22.22 -17.35
N ARG A 182 -16.28 -21.20 -16.76
CA ARG A 182 -17.60 -21.29 -16.12
C ARG A 182 -18.71 -21.53 -17.16
N VAL A 183 -18.67 -20.83 -18.29
CA VAL A 183 -19.66 -21.01 -19.37
C VAL A 183 -19.51 -22.39 -20.02
N THR A 184 -18.28 -22.82 -20.32
CA THR A 184 -18.02 -24.13 -20.93
C THR A 184 -18.45 -25.29 -20.02
N MET A 185 -18.27 -25.18 -18.70
CA MET A 185 -18.77 -26.19 -17.76
C MET A 185 -20.30 -26.26 -17.72
N ALA A 186 -21.00 -25.12 -17.82
CA ALA A 186 -22.47 -25.07 -17.70
C ALA A 186 -23.21 -25.41 -19.01
N ALA A 187 -22.63 -25.08 -20.17
CA ALA A 187 -23.29 -25.17 -21.47
C ALA A 187 -23.79 -26.59 -21.86
N PRO A 188 -23.03 -27.68 -21.65
CA PRO A 188 -23.50 -29.03 -21.99
C PRO A 188 -24.77 -29.43 -21.24
N GLY A 189 -24.84 -29.15 -19.93
CA GLY A 189 -26.04 -29.43 -19.14
C GLY A 189 -27.24 -28.63 -19.64
N MET A 190 -27.06 -27.35 -19.93
CA MET A 190 -28.16 -26.49 -20.41
C MET A 190 -28.66 -26.85 -21.81
N ILE A 191 -27.82 -27.45 -22.68
CA ILE A 191 -28.21 -27.80 -24.06
C ILE A 191 -28.69 -29.25 -24.16
N ILE A 192 -27.97 -30.19 -23.55
CA ILE A 192 -28.20 -31.63 -23.75
C ILE A 192 -29.42 -32.10 -22.97
N LEU A 193 -29.62 -31.57 -21.75
CA LEU A 193 -30.72 -32.03 -20.89
C LEU A 193 -32.11 -31.71 -21.45
N PRO A 194 -32.40 -30.49 -21.97
CA PRO A 194 -33.70 -30.23 -22.60
C PRO A 194 -33.95 -31.12 -23.82
N ILE A 195 -32.93 -31.42 -24.62
CA ILE A 195 -33.05 -32.31 -25.79
C ILE A 195 -33.38 -33.74 -25.37
N ILE A 196 -32.67 -34.27 -24.36
CA ILE A 196 -32.94 -35.60 -23.81
C ILE A 196 -34.35 -35.64 -23.22
N MET A 197 -34.74 -34.62 -22.46
CA MET A 197 -36.06 -34.53 -21.84
C MET A 197 -37.18 -34.50 -22.88
N GLN A 198 -37.03 -33.69 -23.94
CA GLN A 198 -38.00 -33.61 -25.03
C GLN A 198 -38.18 -34.96 -25.76
N ARG A 199 -37.14 -35.79 -25.82
CA ARG A 199 -37.25 -37.15 -26.38
C ARG A 199 -37.88 -38.12 -25.38
N LEU A 200 -37.56 -37.99 -24.11
CA LEU A 200 -38.05 -38.86 -23.04
C LEU A 200 -39.55 -38.61 -22.71
N GLU A 201 -40.03 -37.38 -22.82
CA GLU A 201 -41.45 -37.00 -22.62
C GLU A 201 -42.42 -37.65 -23.63
N LYS A 202 -41.90 -38.21 -24.73
CA LYS A 202 -42.71 -38.97 -25.71
C LYS A 202 -43.16 -40.34 -25.20
N TYR A 203 -42.60 -40.84 -24.10
CA TYR A 203 -42.98 -42.13 -23.53
C TYR A 203 -44.14 -42.00 -22.52
N ARG A 204 -45.16 -42.87 -22.64
CA ARG A 204 -46.38 -42.87 -21.80
C ARG A 204 -46.12 -42.96 -20.28
N PHE A 205 -45.02 -43.57 -19.85
CA PHE A 205 -44.68 -43.67 -18.42
C PHE A 205 -44.25 -42.31 -17.84
N MET A 206 -43.66 -41.43 -18.66
CA MET A 206 -43.14 -40.15 -18.21
C MET A 206 -44.23 -39.09 -18.10
N GLN A 207 -45.24 -39.15 -18.99
CA GLN A 207 -46.43 -38.30 -18.95
C GLN A 207 -47.30 -38.50 -17.68
N LYS A 208 -47.14 -39.64 -16.98
CA LYS A 208 -47.82 -39.91 -15.69
C LYS A 208 -47.08 -39.35 -14.47
N ILE A 209 -45.79 -39.00 -14.58
CA ILE A 209 -44.91 -38.68 -13.44
C ILE A 209 -44.35 -37.26 -13.59
N THR A 210 -45.22 -36.27 -13.72
CA THR A 210 -44.86 -34.85 -13.90
C THR A 210 -44.15 -34.22 -12.71
N PHE A 211 -44.41 -34.69 -11.48
CA PHE A 211 -43.78 -34.16 -10.26
C PHE A 211 -42.27 -34.48 -10.13
N LEU A 212 -41.78 -35.54 -10.78
CA LEU A 212 -40.40 -36.00 -10.66
C LEU A 212 -39.45 -35.39 -11.72
N HIS A 213 -39.95 -34.52 -12.60
CA HIS A 213 -39.18 -33.92 -13.69
C HIS A 213 -38.01 -33.07 -13.17
N GLY A 214 -38.23 -32.25 -12.14
CA GLY A 214 -37.19 -31.41 -11.53
C GLY A 214 -36.05 -32.22 -10.87
N PRO A 215 -36.35 -33.18 -9.97
CA PRO A 215 -35.33 -34.06 -9.38
C PRO A 215 -34.56 -34.89 -10.41
N LEU A 216 -35.22 -35.40 -11.47
CA LEU A 216 -34.56 -36.15 -12.54
C LEU A 216 -33.63 -35.27 -13.39
N GLN A 217 -34.03 -34.03 -13.68
CA GLN A 217 -33.16 -33.07 -14.38
C GLN A 217 -31.90 -32.76 -13.57
N VAL A 218 -32.03 -32.51 -12.26
CA VAL A 218 -30.88 -32.25 -11.37
C VAL A 218 -29.96 -33.48 -11.27
N MET A 219 -30.53 -34.69 -11.20
CA MET A 219 -29.77 -35.95 -11.22
C MET A 219 -28.99 -36.12 -12.53
N MET A 220 -29.60 -35.83 -13.69
CA MET A 220 -28.92 -35.98 -14.99
C MET A 220 -27.81 -34.93 -15.22
N VAL A 221 -27.88 -33.73 -14.64
CA VAL A 221 -26.75 -32.78 -14.61
C VAL A 221 -25.53 -33.37 -13.88
N GLY A 222 -25.75 -34.23 -12.89
CA GLY A 222 -24.68 -34.82 -12.08
C GLY A 222 -23.91 -35.96 -12.74
N VAL A 223 -24.39 -36.52 -13.86
CA VAL A 223 -23.87 -37.75 -14.47
C VAL A 223 -23.01 -37.48 -15.73
N PHE A 224 -22.47 -36.27 -15.89
CA PHE A 224 -21.51 -36.01 -16.97
C PHE A 224 -20.15 -36.68 -16.66
N SER A 225 -19.95 -37.89 -17.20
CA SER A 225 -18.67 -38.60 -17.20
C SER A 225 -17.78 -38.11 -18.33
N MET A 226 -16.48 -37.92 -18.07
CA MET A 226 -15.50 -37.60 -19.10
C MET A 226 -14.57 -38.80 -19.34
N ALA A 227 -14.33 -39.15 -20.60
CA ALA A 227 -13.38 -40.20 -20.95
C ALA A 227 -11.96 -39.74 -20.59
N VAL A 228 -11.16 -40.65 -20.02
CA VAL A 228 -9.79 -40.36 -19.56
C VAL A 228 -8.89 -39.88 -20.70
N SER A 229 -9.19 -40.27 -21.93
CA SER A 229 -8.49 -39.84 -23.16
C SER A 229 -8.61 -38.35 -23.48
N LYS A 230 -9.56 -37.62 -22.87
CA LYS A 230 -9.78 -36.19 -23.08
C LYS A 230 -9.33 -35.31 -21.90
N LEU A 231 -8.65 -35.88 -20.90
CA LEU A 231 -8.10 -35.14 -19.76
C LEU A 231 -6.81 -34.41 -20.13
N GLU A 232 -6.47 -33.38 -19.35
CA GLU A 232 -5.16 -32.72 -19.43
C GLU A 232 -4.02 -33.75 -19.26
N PRO A 233 -2.90 -33.61 -19.99
CA PRO A 233 -1.85 -34.63 -20.05
C PRO A 233 -1.31 -35.01 -18.67
N GLU A 234 -1.08 -34.03 -17.81
CA GLU A 234 -0.55 -34.23 -16.45
C GLU A 234 -1.50 -35.06 -15.57
N LEU A 235 -2.81 -34.78 -15.65
CA LEU A 235 -3.81 -35.51 -14.87
C LEU A 235 -4.03 -36.93 -15.41
N ARG A 236 -3.95 -37.09 -16.73
CA ARG A 236 -4.02 -38.39 -17.40
C ARG A 236 -2.85 -39.29 -16.99
N GLU A 237 -1.63 -38.77 -17.00
CA GLU A 237 -0.43 -39.51 -16.59
C GLU A 237 -0.50 -39.90 -15.11
N SER A 238 -0.99 -39.00 -14.24
CA SER A 238 -1.21 -39.31 -12.82
C SER A 238 -2.18 -40.47 -12.62
N ILE A 239 -3.30 -40.50 -13.35
CA ILE A 239 -4.31 -41.56 -13.22
C ILE A 239 -3.80 -42.89 -13.77
N VAL A 240 -3.12 -42.89 -14.92
CA VAL A 240 -2.54 -44.09 -15.52
C VAL A 240 -1.40 -44.65 -14.65
N SER A 241 -0.59 -43.81 -14.03
CA SER A 241 0.48 -44.26 -13.12
C SER A 241 -0.07 -44.90 -11.83
N GLN A 242 -1.20 -44.41 -11.32
CA GLN A 242 -1.75 -44.85 -10.03
C GLN A 242 -2.72 -46.04 -10.16
N TYR A 243 -3.46 -46.15 -11.26
CA TYR A 243 -4.50 -47.17 -11.44
C TYR A 243 -4.34 -48.02 -12.73
N GLY A 244 -3.35 -47.72 -13.56
CA GLY A 244 -3.14 -48.36 -14.88
C GLY A 244 -4.23 -48.02 -15.90
N ASP A 245 -4.21 -48.71 -17.04
CA ASP A 245 -5.22 -48.54 -18.13
C ASP A 245 -6.62 -49.08 -17.78
N ARG A 246 -6.86 -49.48 -16.52
CA ARG A 246 -8.12 -50.08 -16.08
C ARG A 246 -9.24 -49.05 -15.89
N VAL A 247 -8.91 -47.76 -15.80
CA VAL A 247 -9.88 -46.69 -15.60
C VAL A 247 -10.11 -45.97 -16.92
N SER A 248 -11.28 -46.18 -17.56
CA SER A 248 -11.61 -45.56 -18.85
C SER A 248 -12.43 -44.27 -18.73
N TYR A 249 -13.09 -44.05 -17.59
CA TYR A 249 -13.96 -42.90 -17.32
C TYR A 249 -13.74 -42.34 -15.93
N VAL A 250 -13.70 -41.02 -15.80
CA VAL A 250 -13.67 -40.33 -14.51
C VAL A 250 -14.94 -39.49 -14.35
N TYR A 251 -15.50 -39.53 -13.14
CA TYR A 251 -16.66 -38.75 -12.75
C TYR A 251 -16.18 -37.53 -11.96
N PHE A 252 -16.60 -36.33 -12.38
CA PHE A 252 -16.33 -35.12 -11.60
C PHE A 252 -17.15 -35.15 -10.31
N ASN A 253 -16.50 -35.44 -9.18
CA ASN A 253 -17.10 -35.15 -7.89
C ASN A 253 -16.93 -33.65 -7.60
N LYS A 254 -18.01 -32.98 -7.24
CA LYS A 254 -18.06 -31.53 -7.12
C LYS A 254 -17.34 -31.10 -5.83
N GLY A 255 -16.25 -30.35 -5.94
CA GLY A 255 -15.78 -29.49 -4.85
C GLY A 255 -14.36 -29.72 -4.36
N LEU A 256 -13.37 -29.42 -5.20
CA LEU A 256 -12.08 -28.83 -4.84
C LEU A 256 -11.68 -27.84 -5.94
#